data_AF-A0A519RUT0-F1
#
_entry.id   AF-A0A519RUT0-F1
#
_cell.length_a   1.000
_cell.length_b   1.000
_cell.length_c   1.000
_cell.angle_alpha   90.00
_cell.angle_beta   90.00
_cell.angle_gamma   90.00
#
_symmetry.space_group_name_H-M   'P 1'
#
loop_
_entity.id
_entity.type
_entity.pdbx_description
1 polymer ?
#
loop_
_entity_poly.entity_id
_entity_poly.type
_entity_poly.pdbx_seq_one_letter_code
_entity_poly.pdbx_strand_id
1 'polypeptide(L)'
;MENTPLFWILFNLLIIGLLLLDLLVFNRKAHAVSLRESLLQTAGWVSLALCFNFFVYRNLGHEAGLQWLTGYLVEEALSVDNLFVFLLIFTYFKVPAEYQHRILFWGILGALILRAVFILAGAALLAKFHFLFYILGAFLVYTGIRMALSGSDEPSVDPQSNPVVRFLSRHLPITKQ
;
A
#
# COMPACT_ATOMS: atom_id res chain seq x y z
N MET A 1 -21.57 -20.22 4.89
CA MET A 1 -21.11 -20.06 3.50
C MET A 1 -19.87 -20.92 3.37
N GLU A 2 -19.94 -22.00 2.59
CA GLU A 2 -18.91 -23.03 2.55
C GLU A 2 -17.59 -22.47 1.99
N ASN A 3 -16.49 -22.71 2.71
CA ASN A 3 -15.12 -22.35 2.37
C ASN A 3 -14.63 -23.15 1.15
N THR A 4 -15.31 -22.97 0.01
CA THR A 4 -14.98 -23.68 -1.22
C THR A 4 -13.75 -22.99 -1.82
N PRO A 5 -12.65 -23.71 -2.15
CA PRO A 5 -11.48 -23.12 -2.80
C PRO A 5 -11.84 -22.29 -4.05
N LEU A 6 -12.92 -22.66 -4.72
CA LEU A 6 -13.50 -21.96 -5.88
C LEU A 6 -13.97 -20.54 -5.53
N PHE A 7 -14.56 -20.30 -4.35
CA PHE A 7 -14.98 -18.97 -3.90
C PHE A 7 -13.77 -18.04 -3.79
N TRP A 8 -12.68 -18.51 -3.17
CA TRP A 8 -11.45 -17.73 -3.03
C TRP A 8 -10.79 -17.45 -4.37
N ILE A 9 -10.76 -18.42 -5.29
CA ILE A 9 -10.23 -18.22 -6.64
C ILE A 9 -11.05 -17.18 -7.40
N LEU A 10 -12.38 -17.28 -7.38
CA LEU A 10 -13.28 -16.34 -8.06
C LEU A 10 -13.19 -14.94 -7.46
N PHE A 11 -13.14 -14.82 -6.14
CA PHE A 11 -12.98 -13.54 -5.44
C PHE A 11 -11.65 -12.86 -5.81
N ASN A 12 -10.54 -13.60 -5.81
CA ASN A 12 -9.24 -13.06 -6.22
C ASN A 12 -9.23 -12.64 -7.70
N LEU A 13 -9.82 -13.44 -8.59
CA LEU A 13 -9.97 -13.08 -10.00
C LEU A 13 -10.79 -11.81 -10.20
N LEU A 14 -11.87 -11.65 -9.44
CA LEU A 14 -12.70 -10.44 -9.46
C LEU A 14 -11.90 -9.21 -8.98
N ILE A 15 -11.18 -9.33 -7.86
CA ILE A 15 -10.32 -8.25 -7.33
C ILE A 15 -9.26 -7.85 -8.36
N ILE A 16 -8.54 -8.82 -8.93
CA ILE A 16 -7.51 -8.57 -9.96
C ILE A 16 -8.15 -7.93 -11.20
N GLY A 17 -9.32 -8.41 -11.62
CA GLY A 17 -10.04 -7.86 -12.78
C GLY A 17 -10.47 -6.41 -12.57
N LEU A 18 -11.06 -6.09 -11.41
CA LEU A 18 -11.44 -4.72 -11.05
C LEU A 18 -10.21 -3.80 -10.95
N LEU A 19 -9.12 -4.29 -10.37
CA LEU A 19 -7.87 -3.54 -10.23
C LEU A 19 -7.22 -3.26 -11.59
N LEU A 20 -7.19 -4.25 -12.49
CA LEU A 20 -6.73 -4.06 -13.87
C LEU A 20 -7.61 -3.06 -14.62
N LEU A 21 -8.94 -3.11 -14.43
CA LEU A 21 -9.89 -2.19 -15.06
C LEU A 21 -9.66 -0.76 -14.57
N ASP A 22 -9.61 -0.55 -13.26
CA ASP A 22 -9.37 0.77 -12.65
C ASP A 22 -8.04 1.38 -13.14
N LEU A 23 -6.98 0.57 -13.14
CA LEU A 23 -5.65 1.01 -13.52
C LEU A 23 -5.46 1.23 -15.03
N LEU A 24 -6.06 0.40 -15.89
CA LEU A 24 -5.89 0.49 -17.36
C LEU A 24 -6.88 1.47 -18.03
N VAL A 25 -8.10 1.58 -17.48
CA VAL A 25 -9.21 2.29 -18.14
C VAL A 25 -9.48 3.65 -17.49
N PHE A 26 -9.60 3.70 -16.15
CA PHE A 26 -10.03 4.92 -15.45
C PHE A 26 -8.87 5.90 -15.22
N ASN A 27 -7.68 5.40 -14.87
CA ASN A 27 -6.53 6.24 -14.53
C ASN A 27 -5.64 6.63 -15.73
N ARG A 28 -6.22 6.85 -16.92
CA ARG A 28 -5.44 7.14 -18.14
C ARG A 28 -5.01 8.61 -18.29
N LYS A 29 -5.57 9.54 -17.51
CA LYS A 29 -5.31 10.99 -17.65
C LYS A 29 -4.74 11.56 -16.36
N ALA A 30 -3.48 11.98 -16.42
CA ALA A 30 -2.85 12.74 -15.37
C ALA A 30 -3.55 14.11 -15.25
N HIS A 31 -4.23 14.34 -14.14
CA HIS A 31 -4.60 15.67 -13.69
C HIS A 31 -3.89 15.92 -12.37
N ALA A 32 -3.19 17.05 -12.28
CA ALA A 32 -2.66 17.51 -11.00
C ALA A 32 -3.84 17.98 -10.15
N VAL A 33 -4.36 17.08 -9.31
CA VAL A 33 -5.45 17.41 -8.38
C VAL A 33 -4.91 18.40 -7.36
N SER A 34 -5.60 19.53 -7.19
CA SER A 34 -5.21 20.52 -6.19
C SER A 34 -5.43 19.98 -4.77
N LEU A 35 -4.59 20.38 -3.80
CA LEU A 35 -4.69 19.89 -2.41
C LEU A 35 -6.10 20.08 -1.82
N ARG A 36 -6.76 21.21 -2.12
CA ARG A 36 -8.11 21.50 -1.64
C ARG A 36 -9.15 20.57 -2.23
N GLU A 37 -9.03 20.26 -3.51
CA GLU A 37 -9.94 19.35 -4.21
C GLU A 37 -9.76 17.92 -3.70
N SER A 38 -8.52 17.46 -3.53
CA SER A 38 -8.22 16.15 -2.95
C SER A 38 -8.79 16.01 -1.54
N LEU A 39 -8.59 17.01 -0.67
CA LEU A 39 -9.12 16.99 0.69
C LEU A 39 -10.65 16.94 0.72
N LEU A 40 -11.32 17.70 -0.15
CA LEU A 40 -12.77 17.72 -0.22
C LEU A 40 -13.32 16.37 -0.73
N GLN A 41 -12.67 15.80 -1.74
CA GLN A 41 -13.02 14.48 -2.27
C GLN A 41 -12.85 13.40 -1.20
N THR A 42 -11.71 13.34 -0.53
CA THR A 42 -11.45 12.39 0.55
C THR A 42 -12.47 12.57 1.69
N ALA A 43 -12.72 13.79 2.13
CA ALA A 43 -13.71 14.06 3.17
C ALA A 43 -15.12 13.62 2.75
N GLY A 44 -15.50 13.79 1.48
CA GLY A 44 -16.76 13.32 0.92
C GLY A 44 -16.90 11.79 0.99
N TRP A 45 -15.87 11.07 0.54
CA TRP A 45 -15.84 9.59 0.58
C TRP A 45 -15.85 9.05 2.01
N VAL A 46 -15.04 9.62 2.91
CA VAL A 46 -15.02 9.25 4.34
C VAL A 46 -16.39 9.51 4.98
N SER A 47 -17.03 10.63 4.67
CA SER A 47 -18.36 10.94 5.22
C SER A 47 -19.41 9.94 4.72
N LEU A 48 -19.39 9.59 3.43
CA LEU A 48 -20.28 8.59 2.86
C LEU A 48 -20.08 7.22 3.50
N ALA A 49 -18.82 6.81 3.69
CA ALA A 49 -18.42 5.60 4.37
C ALA A 49 -18.97 5.56 5.82
N LEU A 50 -18.80 6.64 6.58
CA LEU A 50 -19.33 6.73 7.95
C LEU A 50 -20.86 6.76 8.02
N CYS A 51 -21.54 7.40 7.05
CA CYS A 51 -22.99 7.35 6.93
C CYS A 51 -23.48 5.91 6.69
N PHE A 52 -22.79 5.17 5.82
CA PHE A 52 -23.09 3.76 5.59
C PHE A 52 -22.81 2.91 6.84
N ASN A 53 -21.72 3.17 7.56
CA ASN A 53 -21.44 2.53 8.85
C ASN A 53 -22.58 2.74 9.84
N PHE A 54 -23.08 3.97 9.95
CA PHE A 54 -24.19 4.30 10.83
C PHE A 54 -25.47 3.53 10.45
N PHE A 55 -25.72 3.39 9.14
CA PHE A 55 -26.80 2.54 8.64
C PHE A 55 -26.61 1.06 9.03
N VAL A 56 -25.40 0.51 8.88
CA VAL A 56 -25.06 -0.87 9.30
C VAL A 56 -25.25 -1.03 10.81
N TYR A 57 -24.73 -0.10 11.60
CA TYR A 57 -24.85 -0.08 13.05
C TYR A 57 -26.32 -0.11 13.51
N ARG A 58 -27.18 0.66 12.83
CA ARG A 58 -28.61 0.76 13.19
C ARG A 58 -29.42 -0.47 12.79
N ASN A 59 -29.13 -1.08 11.66
CA ASN A 59 -29.93 -2.18 11.08
C ASN A 59 -29.40 -3.58 11.42
N LEU A 60 -28.07 -3.76 11.44
CA LEU A 60 -27.40 -5.03 11.72
C LEU A 60 -26.85 -5.13 13.15
N GLY A 61 -26.91 -4.04 13.91
CA GLY A 61 -26.53 -4.00 15.32
C GLY A 61 -25.10 -3.52 15.58
N HIS A 62 -24.77 -3.41 16.86
CA HIS A 62 -23.52 -2.81 17.34
C HIS A 62 -22.27 -3.54 16.84
N GLU A 63 -22.27 -4.87 16.91
CA GLU A 63 -21.11 -5.69 16.54
C GLU A 63 -20.79 -5.58 15.05
N ALA A 64 -21.81 -5.65 14.18
CA ALA A 64 -21.63 -5.51 12.74
C ALA A 64 -21.12 -4.11 12.34
N GLY A 65 -21.62 -3.05 13.00
CA GLY A 65 -21.12 -1.69 12.78
C GLY A 65 -19.65 -1.53 13.22
N LEU A 66 -19.26 -2.12 14.36
CA LEU A 66 -17.85 -2.11 14.77
C LEU A 66 -16.96 -2.88 13.80
N GLN A 67 -17.36 -4.09 13.39
CA GLN A 67 -16.59 -4.89 12.43
C GLN A 67 -16.41 -4.15 11.10
N TRP A 68 -17.47 -3.50 10.61
CA TRP A 68 -17.40 -2.69 9.39
C TRP A 68 -16.44 -1.50 9.56
N LEU A 69 -16.58 -0.74 10.65
CA LEU A 69 -15.75 0.43 10.90
C LEU A 69 -14.28 0.06 11.08
N THR A 70 -14.00 -1.00 11.84
CA THR A 70 -12.64 -1.51 12.01
C THR A 70 -12.06 -1.97 10.69
N GLY A 71 -12.83 -2.71 9.87
CA GLY A 71 -12.40 -3.10 8.53
C GLY A 71 -12.06 -1.89 7.66
N TYR A 72 -12.96 -0.89 7.61
CA TYR A 72 -12.75 0.34 6.87
C TYR A 72 -11.48 1.08 7.30
N LEU A 73 -11.27 1.27 8.61
CA LEU A 73 -10.08 1.96 9.13
C LEU A 73 -8.79 1.21 8.84
N VAL A 74 -8.80 -0.13 8.92
CA VAL A 74 -7.63 -0.96 8.61
C VAL A 74 -7.27 -0.86 7.12
N GLU A 75 -8.26 -0.95 6.23
CA GLU A 75 -8.05 -0.82 4.79
C GLU A 75 -7.55 0.59 4.40
N GLU A 76 -8.12 1.63 5.01
CA GLU A 76 -7.70 3.02 4.80
C GLU A 76 -6.26 3.25 5.29
N ALA A 77 -5.91 2.75 6.49
CA ALA A 77 -4.56 2.86 7.03
C ALA A 77 -3.53 2.13 6.16
N LEU A 78 -3.86 0.94 5.66
CA LEU A 78 -3.01 0.20 4.72
C LEU A 78 -2.82 0.94 3.39
N SER A 79 -3.83 1.67 2.93
CA SER A 79 -3.77 2.47 1.71
C SER A 79 -2.89 3.71 1.87
N VAL A 80 -3.00 4.40 3.01
CA VAL A 80 -2.19 5.59 3.35
C VAL A 80 -0.72 5.24 3.55
N ASP A 81 -0.41 4.11 4.20
CA ASP A 81 0.97 3.63 4.38
C ASP A 81 1.69 3.44 3.04
N ASN A 82 1.00 2.83 2.07
CA ASN A 82 1.53 2.64 0.72
C ASN A 82 1.81 3.99 0.02
N LEU A 83 0.89 4.96 0.11
CA LEU A 83 1.09 6.29 -0.49
C LEU A 83 2.27 7.04 0.13
N PHE A 84 2.47 6.92 1.44
CA PHE A 84 3.58 7.58 2.14
C PHE A 84 4.94 7.13 1.59
N VAL A 85 5.14 5.82 1.40
CA VAL A 85 6.37 5.29 0.80
C VAL A 85 6.60 5.87 -0.60
N PHE A 86 5.57 5.96 -1.44
CA PHE A 86 5.69 6.56 -2.77
C PHE A 86 6.04 8.05 -2.70
N LEU A 87 5.44 8.81 -1.79
CA LEU A 87 5.76 10.24 -1.59
C LEU A 87 7.21 10.45 -1.16
N LEU A 88 7.72 9.62 -0.23
CA LEU A 88 9.13 9.66 0.17
C LEU A 88 10.06 9.38 -1.01
N ILE A 89 9.75 8.35 -1.81
CA ILE A 89 10.54 8.01 -3.01
C ILE A 89 10.52 9.15 -4.03
N PHE A 90 9.35 9.72 -4.34
CA PHE A 90 9.23 10.83 -5.29
C PHE A 90 9.97 12.08 -4.83
N THR A 91 9.91 12.38 -3.53
CA THR A 91 10.61 13.51 -2.93
C THR A 91 12.12 13.30 -2.96
N TYR A 92 12.58 12.10 -2.55
CA TYR A 92 14.00 11.73 -2.55
C TYR A 92 14.62 11.81 -3.95
N PHE A 93 13.91 11.32 -4.98
CA PHE A 93 14.39 11.32 -6.36
C PHE A 93 13.97 12.56 -7.18
N LYS A 94 13.28 13.54 -6.57
CA LYS A 94 12.77 14.75 -7.23
C LYS A 94 12.02 14.46 -8.53
N VAL A 95 11.13 13.46 -8.50
CA VAL A 95 10.40 12.99 -9.69
C VAL A 95 9.41 14.06 -10.17
N PRO A 96 9.50 14.52 -11.43
CA PRO A 96 8.55 15.47 -12.00
C PRO A 96 7.11 14.92 -11.99
N ALA A 97 6.13 15.79 -11.70
CA ALA A 97 4.72 15.42 -11.51
C ALA A 97 4.12 14.62 -12.69
N GLU A 98 4.58 14.90 -13.92
CA GLU A 98 4.16 14.21 -15.14
C GLU A 98 4.45 12.69 -15.11
N TYR A 99 5.54 12.29 -14.45
CA TYR A 99 5.96 10.89 -14.36
C TYR A 99 5.45 10.18 -13.11
N GLN A 100 5.00 10.92 -12.08
CA GLN A 100 4.57 10.34 -10.80
C GLN A 100 3.44 9.33 -11.00
N HIS A 101 2.45 9.64 -11.84
CA HIS A 101 1.33 8.73 -12.12
C HIS A 101 1.80 7.40 -12.75
N ARG A 102 2.73 7.47 -13.72
CA ARG A 102 3.26 6.26 -14.38
C ARG A 102 4.09 5.42 -13.42
N ILE A 103 4.92 6.05 -12.58
CA ILE A 103 5.73 5.33 -11.59
C ILE A 103 4.83 4.74 -10.49
N LEU A 104 3.79 5.46 -10.07
CA LEU A 104 2.80 4.97 -9.11
C LEU A 104 2.09 3.73 -9.64
N PHE A 105 1.67 3.72 -10.91
CA PHE A 105 1.05 2.56 -11.55
C PHE A 105 1.94 1.30 -11.47
N TRP A 106 3.20 1.41 -11.94
CA TRP A 106 4.13 0.28 -11.91
C TRP A 106 4.54 -0.10 -10.49
N GLY A 107 4.62 0.88 -9.60
CA GLY A 107 4.91 0.71 -8.18
C GLY A 107 3.81 -0.06 -7.44
N ILE A 108 2.55 0.32 -7.61
CA ILE A 108 1.39 -0.38 -7.01
C ILE A 108 1.30 -1.81 -7.55
N LEU A 109 1.45 -2.00 -8.85
CA LEU A 109 1.43 -3.34 -9.45
C LEU A 109 2.57 -4.22 -8.88
N GLY A 110 3.78 -3.67 -8.80
CA GLY A 110 4.93 -4.35 -8.21
C GLY A 110 4.74 -4.66 -6.72
N ALA A 111 4.22 -3.71 -5.95
CA ALA A 111 3.93 -3.87 -4.52
C ALA A 111 2.86 -4.94 -4.28
N LEU A 112 1.81 -4.98 -5.11
CA LEU A 112 0.76 -5.99 -5.04
C LEU A 112 1.31 -7.39 -5.32
N ILE A 113 2.15 -7.54 -6.37
CA ILE A 113 2.81 -8.81 -6.69
C ILE A 113 3.72 -9.23 -5.54
N LEU A 114 4.55 -8.31 -5.03
CA LEU A 114 5.44 -8.58 -3.92
C LEU A 114 4.65 -9.03 -2.69
N ARG A 115 3.54 -8.35 -2.38
CA ARG A 115 2.63 -8.70 -1.29
C ARG A 115 2.05 -10.11 -1.49
N ALA A 116 1.58 -10.45 -2.69
CA ALA A 116 1.08 -11.80 -2.99
C ALA A 116 2.17 -12.88 -2.78
N VAL A 117 3.38 -12.62 -3.27
CA VAL A 117 4.54 -13.52 -3.07
C VAL A 117 4.87 -13.66 -1.58
N PHE A 118 4.94 -12.56 -0.83
CA PHE A 118 5.21 -12.58 0.61
C PHE A 118 4.13 -13.33 1.39
N ILE A 119 2.86 -13.21 1.02
CA ILE A 119 1.77 -13.95 1.66
C ILE A 119 1.87 -15.44 1.35
N LEU A 120 2.01 -15.83 0.09
CA LEU A 120 2.06 -17.23 -0.32
C LEU A 120 3.33 -17.93 0.18
N ALA A 121 4.49 -17.31 -0.01
CA ALA A 121 5.76 -17.84 0.45
C ALA A 121 5.86 -17.78 1.99
N GLY A 122 5.42 -16.68 2.60
CA GLY A 122 5.40 -16.49 4.04
C GLY A 122 4.51 -17.51 4.74
N ALA A 123 3.31 -17.78 4.23
CA ALA A 123 2.43 -18.81 4.76
C ALA A 123 3.09 -20.20 4.71
N ALA A 124 3.73 -20.56 3.59
CA ALA A 124 4.42 -21.82 3.43
C ALA A 124 5.67 -21.95 4.32
N LEU A 125 6.43 -20.87 4.50
CA LEU A 125 7.61 -20.83 5.37
C LEU A 125 7.23 -20.90 6.85
N LEU A 126 6.22 -20.13 7.27
CA LEU A 126 5.75 -20.09 8.66
C LEU A 126 5.12 -21.40 9.10
N ALA A 127 4.46 -22.13 8.18
CA ALA A 127 3.93 -23.46 8.46
C ALA A 127 5.03 -24.50 8.77
N LYS A 128 6.27 -24.29 8.29
CA LYS A 128 7.40 -25.21 8.49
C LYS A 128 8.35 -24.75 9.60
N PHE A 129 8.50 -23.44 9.81
CA PHE A 129 9.49 -22.88 10.71
C PHE A 129 8.85 -21.89 11.68
N HIS A 130 8.33 -22.38 12.80
CA HIS A 130 7.72 -21.54 13.85
C HIS A 130 8.68 -20.48 14.42
N PHE A 131 9.99 -20.74 14.44
CA PHE A 131 11.00 -19.77 14.89
C PHE A 131 11.07 -18.52 13.99
N LEU A 132 10.72 -18.64 12.71
CA LEU A 132 10.73 -17.53 11.76
C LEU A 132 9.71 -16.45 12.13
N PHE A 133 8.63 -16.82 12.83
CA PHE A 133 7.64 -15.87 13.32
C PHE A 133 8.25 -14.89 14.32
N TYR A 134 9.10 -15.36 15.24
CA TYR A 134 9.78 -14.51 16.20
C TYR A 134 10.81 -13.61 15.54
N ILE A 135 11.55 -14.11 14.54
CA ILE A 135 12.51 -13.29 13.79
C ILE A 135 11.78 -12.18 13.03
N LEU A 136 10.72 -12.51 12.29
CA LEU A 136 9.97 -11.55 11.49
C LEU A 136 9.29 -10.51 12.40
N GLY A 137 8.71 -10.95 13.52
CA GLY A 137 8.13 -10.06 14.52
C GLY A 137 9.16 -9.12 15.15
N ALA A 138 10.33 -9.65 15.55
CA ALA A 138 11.42 -8.83 16.09
C ALA A 138 11.95 -7.83 15.05
N PHE A 139 12.08 -8.25 13.79
CA PHE A 139 12.46 -7.37 12.68
C PHE A 139 11.45 -6.24 12.50
N LEU A 140 10.15 -6.53 12.48
CA LEU A 140 9.09 -5.53 12.34
C LEU A 140 9.08 -4.53 13.51
N VAL A 141 9.24 -5.02 14.74
CA VAL A 141 9.36 -4.16 15.93
C VAL A 141 10.58 -3.26 15.81
N TYR A 142 11.72 -3.81 15.43
CA TYR A 142 12.94 -3.02 15.21
C TYR A 142 12.77 -1.96 14.13
N THR A 143 12.21 -2.31 12.97
CA THR A 143 11.97 -1.34 11.89
C THR A 143 10.95 -0.28 12.27
N GLY A 144 9.89 -0.66 12.98
CA GLY A 144 8.87 0.27 13.48
C GLY A 144 9.44 1.28 14.47
N ILE A 145 10.25 0.81 15.43
CA ILE A 145 10.98 1.68 16.37
C ILE A 145 11.93 2.61 15.60
N ARG A 146 12.69 2.08 14.64
CA ARG A 146 13.62 2.90 13.84
C ARG A 146 12.89 3.98 13.04
N MET A 147 11.76 3.67 12.43
CA MET A 147 10.95 4.65 11.69
C MET A 147 10.38 5.73 12.61
N ALA A 148 9.86 5.34 13.79
CA ALA A 148 9.35 6.28 14.78
C ALA A 148 10.43 7.24 15.31
N LEU A 149 11.67 6.74 15.46
CA LEU A 149 12.81 7.52 15.94
C LEU A 149 13.51 8.33 14.82
N SER A 150 13.34 7.96 13.55
CA SER A 150 13.96 8.65 12.40
C SER A 150 13.10 9.81 11.85
N GLY A 151 11.98 10.14 12.49
CA GLY A 151 11.04 11.18 12.05
C GLY A 151 11.53 12.63 12.19
N SER A 152 12.76 12.86 12.64
CA SER A 152 13.27 14.20 12.99
C SER A 152 14.66 14.54 12.46
N ASP A 153 15.34 13.61 11.78
CA ASP A 153 16.61 13.91 11.12
C ASP A 153 16.44 13.72 9.62
N GLU A 154 16.49 14.79 8.82
CA GLU A 154 16.81 14.70 7.40
C GLU A 154 18.17 14.00 7.30
N PRO A 155 18.23 12.72 6.90
CA PRO A 155 19.52 12.11 6.78
C PRO A 155 19.95 12.48 5.36
N SER A 156 20.88 13.43 5.27
CA SER A 156 21.73 13.65 4.10
C SER A 156 22.57 12.39 3.85
N VAL A 157 21.90 11.28 3.52
CA VAL A 157 22.53 10.03 3.17
C VAL A 157 22.93 10.15 1.73
N ASP A 158 24.21 10.42 1.54
CA ASP A 158 24.93 10.38 0.28
C ASP A 158 24.44 9.19 -0.58
N PRO A 159 23.77 9.45 -1.73
CA PRO A 159 23.18 8.42 -2.60
C PRO A 159 24.15 7.32 -3.05
N GLN A 160 25.46 7.55 -2.90
CA GLN A 160 26.51 6.59 -3.25
C GLN A 160 26.76 5.50 -2.20
N SER A 161 26.22 5.63 -0.99
CA SER A 161 26.44 4.68 0.12
C SER A 161 25.42 3.54 0.18
N ASN A 162 24.30 3.63 -0.54
CA ASN A 162 23.23 2.64 -0.44
C ASN A 162 23.49 1.43 -1.37
N PRO A 163 23.68 0.21 -0.83
CA PRO A 163 23.97 -0.99 -1.62
C PRO A 163 22.90 -1.30 -2.67
N VAL A 164 21.65 -0.88 -2.44
CA VAL A 164 20.55 -1.04 -3.40
C VAL A 164 20.73 -0.13 -4.63
N VAL A 165 21.16 1.12 -4.43
CA VAL A 165 21.46 2.07 -5.53
C VAL A 165 22.68 1.61 -6.33
N ARG A 166 23.67 1.02 -5.65
CA ARG A 166 24.87 0.45 -6.29
C ARG A 166 24.58 -0.82 -7.10
N PHE A 167 23.59 -1.61 -6.69
CA PHE A 167 23.17 -2.80 -7.42
C PHE A 167 22.32 -2.45 -8.65
N LEU A 168 21.41 -1.47 -8.52
CA LEU A 168 20.55 -1.00 -9.61
C LEU A 168 21.33 -0.19 -10.66
N SER A 169 22.29 0.65 -10.24
CA SER A 169 23.17 1.38 -11.18
C SER A 169 24.12 0.48 -11.98
N ARG A 170 24.29 -0.78 -11.55
CA ARG A 170 25.11 -1.78 -12.23
C ARG A 170 24.34 -2.52 -13.32
N HIS A 171 23.00 -2.54 -13.25
CA HIS A 171 22.13 -3.28 -14.17
C HIS A 171 21.28 -2.36 -15.07
N LEU A 172 21.15 -1.08 -14.73
CA LEU A 172 20.47 -0.08 -15.54
C LEU A 172 21.42 1.09 -15.83
N PRO A 173 21.50 1.59 -17.08
CA PRO A 173 22.31 2.76 -17.39
C PRO A 173 21.65 4.00 -16.76
N ILE A 174 22.22 4.47 -15.65
CA ILE A 174 21.81 5.71 -15.00
C ILE A 174 22.61 6.86 -15.62
N THR A 175 21.94 7.71 -16.40
CA THR A 175 22.54 8.95 -16.90
C THR A 175 22.74 9.91 -15.73
N LYS A 176 23.98 10.34 -15.50
CA LYS A 176 24.32 11.39 -14.53
C LYS A 176 23.90 12.76 -15.09
N GLN A 177 22.91 13.40 -14.48
CA GLN A 177 22.76 14.85 -14.46
C GLN A 177 22.29 15.27 -13.06
#